data_AF-A0A0J7D8W2-F1
#
_entry.id   AF-A0A0J7D8W2-F1
#
_cell.length_a   1.000
_cell.length_b   1.000
_cell.length_c   1.000
_cell.angle_alpha   90.00
_cell.angle_beta   90.00
_cell.angle_gamma   90.00
#
_symmetry.space_group_name_H-M   'P 1'
#
loop_
_entity.id
_entity.type
_entity.pdbx_description
1 polymer ?
#
loop_
_entity_poly.entity_id
_entity_poly.type
_entity_poly.pdbx_seq_one_letter_code
_entity_poly.pdbx_strand_id
1 'polypeptide(L)'
;MGTYEKMIEVVKNWDPFQMGPEFYETEASDVVNVVSVFDDSKYIAKKIQHIYFMSFEEVPALEKCEKLAVELLVIKEGGSCSL
;
A
#
# COMPACT_ATOMS: atom_id res chain seq x y z
N MET A 1 -5.63 -10.93 14.01
CA MET A 1 -4.83 -10.38 12.90
C MET A 1 -4.12 -9.15 13.41
N GLY A 2 -2.80 -9.08 13.31
CA GLY A 2 -2.04 -7.90 13.71
C GLY A 2 -2.11 -6.78 12.67
N THR A 3 -1.54 -5.63 12.99
CA THR A 3 -1.54 -4.44 12.13
C THR A 3 -0.82 -4.72 10.79
N TYR A 4 0.28 -5.48 10.83
CA TYR A 4 1.05 -5.85 9.64
C TYR A 4 0.22 -6.69 8.67
N GLU A 5 -0.39 -7.79 9.13
CA GLU A 5 -1.17 -8.67 8.25
C GLU A 5 -2.38 -7.95 7.65
N LYS A 6 -3.00 -7.04 8.43
CA LYS A 6 -4.10 -6.21 7.95
C LYS A 6 -3.69 -5.26 6.83
N MET A 7 -2.50 -4.64 6.94
CA MET A 7 -1.96 -3.79 5.88
C MET A 7 -1.59 -4.61 4.63
N ILE A 8 -1.03 -5.81 4.80
CA ILE A 8 -0.73 -6.72 3.68
C ILE A 8 -2.00 -7.06 2.91
N GLU A 9 -3.08 -7.44 3.59
CA GLU A 9 -4.36 -7.76 2.94
C GLU A 9 -4.92 -6.56 2.17
N VAL A 10 -4.81 -5.34 2.70
CA VAL A 10 -5.26 -4.12 2.01
C VAL A 10 -4.46 -3.89 0.72
N VAL A 11 -3.14 -4.01 0.75
CA VAL A 11 -2.32 -3.83 -0.45
C VAL A 11 -2.60 -4.92 -1.50
N LYS A 12 -2.70 -6.19 -1.08
CA LYS A 12 -3.04 -7.29 -2.00
C LYS A 12 -4.39 -7.08 -2.67
N ASN A 13 -5.41 -6.66 -1.91
CA ASN A 13 -6.76 -6.47 -2.43
C ASN A 13 -6.94 -5.17 -3.24
N TRP A 14 -5.97 -4.25 -3.20
CA TRP A 14 -6.02 -3.05 -4.04
C TRP A 14 -5.94 -3.36 -5.54
N ASP A 15 -5.20 -4.41 -5.91
CA ASP A 15 -5.15 -5.03 -7.24
C ASP A 15 -5.29 -4.04 -8.43
N PRO A 16 -4.35 -3.09 -8.58
CA PRO A 16 -4.49 -2.01 -9.57
C PRO A 16 -4.48 -2.50 -11.02
N PHE A 17 -3.95 -3.71 -11.28
CA PHE A 17 -3.78 -4.29 -12.61
C PHE A 17 -4.64 -5.55 -12.85
N GLN A 18 -5.56 -5.88 -11.95
CA GLN A 18 -6.53 -6.97 -12.08
C GLN A 18 -5.90 -8.37 -12.28
N MET A 19 -4.81 -8.64 -11.55
CA MET A 19 -4.10 -9.94 -11.58
C MET A 19 -4.54 -10.88 -10.46
N GLY A 20 -5.36 -10.39 -9.53
CA GLY A 20 -5.76 -11.09 -8.33
C GLY A 20 -4.80 -10.87 -7.15
N PRO A 21 -5.30 -10.93 -5.91
CA PRO A 21 -4.56 -10.51 -4.72
C PRO A 21 -3.29 -11.34 -4.47
N GLU A 22 -3.28 -12.61 -4.84
CA GLU A 22 -2.13 -13.50 -4.68
C GLU A 22 -0.92 -13.11 -5.56
N PHE A 23 -1.09 -12.22 -6.54
CA PHE A 23 0.00 -11.75 -7.39
C PHE A 23 0.89 -10.71 -6.70
N TYR A 24 0.42 -10.07 -5.63
CA TYR A 24 1.07 -8.89 -5.03
C TYR A 24 1.80 -9.18 -3.71
N GLU A 25 2.19 -10.42 -3.43
CA GLU A 25 2.83 -10.79 -2.17
C GLU A 25 4.11 -9.98 -1.90
N THR A 26 4.95 -9.81 -2.91
CA THR A 26 6.21 -9.06 -2.81
C THR A 26 5.94 -7.57 -2.65
N GLU A 27 5.08 -6.99 -3.48
CA GLU A 27 4.81 -5.55 -3.43
C GLU A 27 4.07 -5.16 -2.15
N ALA A 28 3.18 -6.02 -1.64
CA ALA A 28 2.53 -5.81 -0.36
C ALA A 28 3.56 -5.74 0.77
N SER A 29 4.49 -6.69 0.85
CA SER A 29 5.57 -6.67 1.84
C SER A 29 6.40 -5.38 1.75
N ASP A 30 6.80 -4.98 0.53
CA ASP A 30 7.62 -3.79 0.32
C ASP A 30 6.88 -2.49 0.67
N VAL A 31 5.60 -2.37 0.28
CA VAL A 31 4.77 -1.20 0.62
C VAL A 31 4.57 -1.11 2.13
N VAL A 32 4.26 -2.22 2.81
CA VAL A 32 4.06 -2.23 4.26
C VAL A 32 5.35 -1.90 5.01
N ASN A 33 6.51 -2.36 4.52
CA ASN A 33 7.81 -1.97 5.05
C ASN A 33 8.03 -0.45 4.95
N VAL A 34 7.70 0.16 3.81
CA VAL A 34 7.75 1.63 3.67
C VAL A 34 6.83 2.32 4.68
N VAL A 35 5.58 1.88 4.81
CA VAL A 35 4.62 2.48 5.75
C VAL A 35 5.07 2.34 7.21
N SER A 36 5.76 1.26 7.58
CA SER A 36 6.27 1.10 8.94
C SER A 36 7.31 2.15 9.33
N VAL A 37 8.04 2.71 8.36
CA VAL A 37 9.16 3.65 8.56
C VAL A 37 8.75 5.11 8.36
N PHE A 38 7.78 5.38 7.49
CA PHE A 38 7.40 6.73 7.10
C PHE A 38 5.95 7.06 7.47
N ASP A 39 5.64 8.35 7.66
CA ASP A 39 4.31 8.86 8.05
C ASP A 39 3.74 9.90 7.08
N ASP A 40 4.48 10.27 6.02
CA ASP A 40 4.00 11.20 4.99
C ASP A 40 3.36 10.42 3.83
N SER A 41 2.04 10.54 3.69
CA SER A 41 1.27 9.84 2.67
C SER A 41 1.70 10.17 1.23
N LYS A 42 2.16 11.40 0.95
CA LYS A 42 2.63 11.79 -0.39
C LYS A 42 3.98 11.16 -0.71
N TYR A 43 4.87 11.09 0.28
CA TYR A 43 6.13 10.38 0.13
C TYR A 43 5.91 8.87 -0.07
N ILE A 44 5.04 8.27 0.74
CA ILE A 44 4.67 6.85 0.63
C ILE A 44 4.05 6.56 -0.73
N ALA A 45 3.16 7.41 -1.24
CA ALA A 45 2.54 7.24 -2.55
C ALA A 45 3.58 7.17 -3.68
N LYS A 46 4.62 7.99 -3.64
CA LYS A 46 5.73 7.93 -4.60
C LYS A 46 6.55 6.66 -4.47
N LYS A 47 6.71 6.12 -3.27
CA LYS A 47 7.34 4.81 -3.05
C LYS A 47 6.48 3.67 -3.59
N ILE A 48 5.16 3.72 -3.39
CA ILE A 48 4.23 2.75 -4.00
C ILE A 48 4.37 2.77 -5.53
N GLN A 49 4.36 3.95 -6.17
CA GLN A 49 4.58 4.04 -7.62
C GLN A 49 5.90 3.39 -8.06
N HIS A 50 6.99 3.60 -7.30
CA HIS A 50 8.28 3.02 -7.62
C HIS A 50 8.29 1.49 -7.44
N ILE A 51 7.70 0.96 -6.37
CA ILE A 51 7.61 -0.48 -6.12
C ILE A 51 6.86 -1.16 -7.28
N TYR A 52 5.70 -0.63 -7.66
CA TYR A 52 4.92 -1.20 -8.77
C TYR A 52 5.63 -1.06 -10.11
N PHE A 53 6.33 0.05 -10.36
CA PHE A 53 7.16 0.20 -11.56
C PHE A 53 8.27 -0.87 -11.64
N MET A 54 8.93 -1.16 -10.53
CA MET A 54 10.02 -2.15 -10.50
C MET A 54 9.52 -3.58 -10.76
N SER A 55 8.29 -3.91 -10.37
CA SER A 55 7.72 -5.25 -10.54
C SER A 55 6.97 -5.45 -11.85
N PHE A 56 6.29 -4.42 -12.35
CA PHE A 56 5.34 -4.52 -13.46
C PHE A 56 5.73 -3.70 -14.68
N GLU A 57 6.77 -2.86 -14.58
CA GLU A 57 7.10 -1.83 -15.58
C GLU A 57 5.94 -0.85 -15.86
N GLU A 58 4.92 -0.86 -14.98
CA GLU A 58 3.72 -0.04 -15.04
C GLU A 58 3.56 0.78 -13.75
N VAL A 59 3.03 1.99 -13.89
CA VAL A 59 2.89 2.94 -12.78
C VAL A 59 1.42 3.22 -12.51
N PRO A 60 0.87 2.86 -11.34
CA PRO A 60 -0.47 3.27 -10.96
C PRO A 60 -0.58 4.79 -10.84
N ALA A 61 -1.79 5.32 -11.09
CA ALA A 61 -2.05 6.76 -10.93
C ALA A 61 -1.70 7.22 -9.50
N LEU A 62 -1.02 8.37 -9.39
CA LEU A 62 -0.50 8.87 -8.12
C LEU A 62 -1.62 9.05 -7.09
N GLU A 63 -2.78 9.55 -7.50
CA GLU A 63 -3.93 9.80 -6.64
C GLU A 63 -4.47 8.49 -6.03
N LYS A 64 -4.32 7.36 -6.74
CA LYS A 64 -4.68 6.04 -6.20
C LYS A 64 -3.64 5.57 -5.19
N CYS A 65 -2.35 5.79 -5.46
CA CYS A 65 -1.29 5.49 -4.50
C CYS A 65 -1.40 6.32 -3.22
N GLU A 66 -1.78 7.60 -3.33
CA GLU A 66 -2.03 8.47 -2.17
C GLU A 66 -3.20 7.99 -1.32
N LYS A 67 -4.30 7.54 -1.94
CA LYS A 67 -5.43 6.94 -1.22
C LYS A 67 -5.01 5.70 -0.43
N LEU A 68 -4.26 4.80 -1.07
CA LEU A 68 -3.73 3.61 -0.41
C LEU A 68 -2.79 3.98 0.74
N ALA A 69 -1.89 4.94 0.53
CA ALA A 69 -0.97 5.40 1.58
C ALA A 69 -1.70 5.94 2.81
N VAL A 70 -2.75 6.75 2.62
CA VAL A 70 -3.58 7.27 3.73
C VAL A 70 -4.27 6.13 4.48
N GLU A 71 -4.86 5.18 3.76
CA GLU A 71 -5.53 4.02 4.38
C GLU A 71 -4.57 3.20 5.24
N LEU A 72 -3.36 2.94 4.75
CA LEU A 72 -2.34 2.18 5.48
C LEU A 72 -1.85 2.92 6.73
N LEU A 73 -1.70 4.25 6.67
CA LEU A 73 -1.34 5.05 7.84
C LEU A 73 -2.42 5.03 8.93
N VAL A 74 -3.70 5.07 8.56
CA VAL A 74 -4.81 4.92 9.51
C VAL A 74 -4.73 3.57 10.22
N ILE A 75 -4.44 2.49 9.48
CA ILE A 75 -4.27 1.15 10.05
C ILE A 75 -3.06 1.09 10.97
N LYS A 76 -1.91 1.66 10.54
CA LYS A 76 -0.67 1.74 11.33
C LYS A 76 -0.89 2.39 12.69
N GLU A 77 -1.62 3.50 12.74
CA GLU A 77 -1.90 4.24 13.97
C GLU A 77 -2.93 3.55 14.89
N GLY A 78 -3.49 2.41 14.47
CA GLY A 78 -4.55 1.71 15.21
C GLY A 78 -5.91 2.40 15.09
N GLY A 79 -6.07 3.33 14.15
CA GLY A 79 -7.29 4.08 13.95
C GLY A 79 -8.40 3.21 13.36
N SER A 80 -9.48 3.00 14.12
CA SER A 80 -10.80 2.88 13.51
C SER A 80 -11.18 4.30 13.06
N CYS A 81 -11.12 4.59 11.78
CA CYS A 81 -11.67 5.86 11.27
C CYS A 81 -13.19 5.79 11.43
N SER A 82 -13.68 6.29 12.56
CA SER A 82 -15.09 6.67 12.73
C SER A 82 -15.26 8.01 12.01
N LEU A 83 -15.65 7.98 10.73
CA LEU A 83 -16.19 9.14 10.03
C LEU A 83 -17.69 9.26 10.31
#